data_AF-A0A4Y8I1C8-F1
#
_entry.id   AF-A0A4Y8I1C8-F1
#
_cell.length_a   1.000
_cell.length_b   1.000
_cell.length_c   1.000
_cell.angle_alpha   90.00
_cell.angle_beta   90.00
_cell.angle_gamma   90.00
#
_symmetry.space_group_name_H-M   'P 1'
#
loop_
_entity.id
_entity.type
_entity.pdbx_description
1 polymer ?
#
loop_
_entity_poly.entity_id
_entity_poly.type
_entity_poly.pdbx_seq_one_letter_code
_entity_poly.pdbx_strand_id
1 'polypeptide(L)'
;MIFFFIVSKITGENEHPGREMAGCLAFTIGGIVLGGILMSLTVVFLFPILLGQQSITPISEVLNSLWPIIKAGLIATGIVTIITIMPLVGSLIAYSPGAQTFLMGFIIFTLFTRDMFNIMLSESNIQSSIYPTIWEFIGFIIIATALTWLLIGILSVISLPFSNTELGYIITMIGGQVLGVLAGIITLCMYTNFIMLSFLDNISY
;
A
#
# COMPACT_ATOMS: atom_id res chain seq x y z
N MET A 1 -18.94 -9.69 -0.35
CA MET A 1 -20.21 -10.46 -0.38
C MET A 1 -20.35 -11.31 -1.65
N ILE A 2 -20.17 -10.75 -2.86
CA ILE A 2 -20.26 -11.50 -4.14
C ILE A 2 -19.18 -12.59 -4.29
N PHE A 3 -17.93 -12.29 -3.92
CA PHE A 3 -16.83 -13.26 -4.00
C PHE A 3 -17.04 -14.47 -3.07
N PHE A 4 -17.59 -14.23 -1.88
CA PHE A 4 -17.97 -15.26 -0.91
C PHE A 4 -19.05 -16.19 -1.48
N PHE A 5 -20.02 -15.63 -2.22
CA PHE A 5 -21.09 -16.38 -2.87
C PHE A 5 -20.59 -17.25 -4.04
N ILE A 6 -19.59 -16.79 -4.79
CA ILE A 6 -18.98 -17.56 -5.89
C ILE A 6 -18.17 -18.73 -5.33
N VAL A 7 -17.35 -18.49 -4.31
CA VAL A 7 -16.54 -19.54 -3.68
C VAL A 7 -17.42 -20.58 -2.98
N SER A 8 -18.48 -20.17 -2.27
CA SER A 8 -19.40 -21.11 -1.61
C SER A 8 -20.17 -21.98 -2.60
N LYS A 9 -20.43 -21.48 -3.82
CA LYS A 9 -21.11 -22.27 -4.86
C LYS A 9 -20.19 -23.31 -5.50
N ILE A 10 -18.87 -23.09 -5.48
CA ILE A 10 -17.87 -24.00 -6.06
C ILE A 10 -17.47 -25.10 -5.07
N THR A 11 -17.52 -24.84 -3.75
CA THR A 11 -17.04 -25.79 -2.72
C THR A 11 -18.06 -26.80 -2.21
N GLY A 12 -19.29 -26.80 -2.74
CA GLY A 12 -20.32 -27.77 -2.38
C GLY A 12 -21.03 -27.41 -1.07
N GLU A 13 -22.36 -27.43 -1.12
CA GLU A 13 -23.24 -26.91 -0.07
C GLU A 13 -23.29 -27.77 1.21
N ASN A 14 -22.69 -28.97 1.20
CA ASN A 14 -23.05 -30.05 2.12
C ASN A 14 -21.94 -30.55 3.08
N GLU A 15 -20.74 -29.95 3.10
CA GLU A 15 -19.69 -30.36 4.05
C GLU A 15 -19.27 -29.20 4.98
N HIS A 16 -19.68 -29.32 6.26
CA HIS A 16 -19.42 -28.37 7.34
C HIS A 16 -17.96 -27.89 7.50
N PRO A 17 -16.90 -28.73 7.36
CA PRO A 17 -15.52 -28.25 7.46
C PRO A 17 -15.02 -27.54 6.19
N GLY A 18 -15.58 -27.88 5.01
CA GLY A 18 -15.19 -27.27 3.74
C GLY A 18 -15.63 -25.80 3.61
N ARG A 19 -16.80 -25.45 4.16
CA ARG A 19 -17.32 -24.07 4.13
C ARG A 19 -16.52 -23.09 4.98
N GLU A 20 -16.00 -23.54 6.12
CA GLU A 20 -15.17 -22.72 7.00
C GLU A 20 -13.78 -22.49 6.41
N MET A 21 -13.15 -23.53 5.85
CA MET A 21 -11.88 -23.39 5.12
C MET A 21 -12.01 -22.54 3.86
N ALA A 22 -13.09 -22.71 3.08
CA ALA A 22 -13.35 -21.91 1.89
C ALA A 22 -13.62 -20.44 2.23
N GLY A 23 -14.33 -20.17 3.32
CA GLY A 23 -14.53 -18.82 3.85
C GLY A 23 -13.21 -18.17 4.28
N CYS A 24 -12.34 -18.92 4.96
CA CYS A 24 -11.04 -18.44 5.41
C CYS A 24 -10.06 -18.19 4.24
N LEU A 25 -10.03 -19.08 3.24
CA LEU A 25 -9.23 -18.91 2.03
C LEU A 25 -9.73 -17.74 1.17
N ALA A 26 -11.04 -17.60 0.99
CA ALA A 26 -11.63 -16.48 0.25
C ALA A 26 -11.38 -15.14 0.95
N PHE A 27 -11.44 -15.11 2.28
CA PHE A 27 -11.16 -13.92 3.07
C PHE A 27 -9.67 -13.56 3.04
N THR A 28 -8.77 -14.54 3.20
CA THR A 28 -7.33 -14.30 3.27
C THR A 28 -6.76 -13.95 1.90
N ILE A 29 -6.99 -14.80 0.89
CA ILE A 29 -6.45 -14.58 -0.47
C ILE A 29 -7.21 -13.44 -1.16
N GLY A 30 -8.54 -13.45 -1.09
CA GLY A 30 -9.37 -12.43 -1.72
C GLY A 30 -9.17 -11.05 -1.09
N GLY A 31 -9.02 -10.98 0.24
CA GLY A 31 -8.73 -9.72 0.94
C GLY A 31 -7.37 -9.14 0.57
N ILE A 32 -6.32 -9.97 0.55
CA ILE A 32 -4.95 -9.55 0.20
C ILE A 32 -4.87 -9.09 -1.27
N VAL A 33 -5.48 -9.84 -2.19
CA VAL A 33 -5.51 -9.49 -3.62
C VAL A 33 -6.31 -8.21 -3.86
N LEU A 34 -7.50 -8.10 -3.26
CA LEU A 34 -8.34 -6.90 -3.38
C LEU A 34 -7.63 -5.68 -2.79
N GLY A 35 -6.95 -5.84 -1.65
CA GLY A 35 -6.14 -4.78 -1.03
C GLY A 35 -5.07 -4.26 -1.99
N GLY A 36 -4.36 -5.16 -2.68
CA GLY A 36 -3.39 -4.79 -3.71
C GLY A 36 -3.97 -3.99 -4.86
N ILE A 37 -5.13 -4.40 -5.38
CA ILE A 37 -5.82 -3.71 -6.49
C ILE A 37 -6.34 -2.34 -6.04
N LEU A 38 -6.93 -2.25 -4.84
CA LEU A 38 -7.40 -0.98 -4.30
C LEU A 38 -6.24 -0.03 -4.03
N MET A 39 -5.12 -0.54 -3.54
CA MET A 39 -3.92 0.26 -3.34
C MET A 39 -3.35 0.75 -4.67
N SER A 40 -3.31 -0.07 -5.71
CA SER A 40 -2.82 0.37 -7.01
C SER A 40 -3.72 1.42 -7.67
N LEU A 41 -5.04 1.28 -7.53
CA LEU A 41 -5.98 2.34 -7.92
C LEU A 41 -5.71 3.63 -7.14
N THR A 42 -5.51 3.53 -5.83
CA THR A 42 -5.26 4.71 -4.96
C THR A 42 -3.96 5.42 -5.35
N VAL A 43 -2.87 4.67 -5.52
CA VAL A 43 -1.56 5.24 -5.91
C VAL A 43 -1.62 5.90 -7.28
N VAL A 44 -2.26 5.25 -8.26
CA VAL A 44 -2.36 5.79 -9.63
C VAL A 44 -3.28 7.00 -9.69
N PHE A 45 -4.34 7.02 -8.88
CA PHE A 45 -5.20 8.17 -8.74
C PHE A 45 -4.49 9.38 -8.09
N LEU A 46 -3.66 9.12 -7.08
CA LEU A 46 -2.84 10.12 -6.38
C LEU A 46 -1.55 10.47 -7.12
N PHE A 47 -1.22 9.76 -8.19
CA PHE A 47 0.06 9.85 -8.88
C PHE A 47 0.51 11.26 -9.24
N PRO A 48 -0.34 12.15 -9.79
CA PRO A 48 0.13 13.47 -10.16
C PRO A 48 0.37 14.34 -8.91
N ILE A 49 -0.40 14.14 -7.83
CA ILE A 49 -0.12 14.76 -6.52
C ILE A 49 1.23 14.28 -5.98
N LEU A 50 1.53 12.98 -6.10
CA LEU A 50 2.83 12.41 -5.70
C LEU A 50 4.00 12.99 -6.51
N LEU A 51 3.74 13.46 -7.73
CA LEU A 51 4.71 14.17 -8.57
C LEU A 51 4.68 15.70 -8.39
N GLY A 52 3.96 16.21 -7.39
CA GLY A 52 3.90 17.64 -7.07
C GLY A 52 2.90 18.45 -7.90
N GLN A 53 2.04 17.82 -8.70
CA GLN A 53 0.95 18.50 -9.40
C GLN A 53 -0.21 18.81 -8.45
N GLN A 54 -1.01 19.83 -8.79
CA GLN A 54 -2.17 20.25 -7.99
C GLN A 54 -3.45 19.46 -8.29
N SER A 55 -3.42 18.57 -9.29
CA SER A 55 -4.57 17.79 -9.75
C SER A 55 -4.38 16.29 -9.56
N ILE A 56 -5.50 15.56 -9.44
CA ILE A 56 -5.56 14.09 -9.47
C ILE A 56 -5.64 13.56 -10.90
N THR A 57 -5.33 12.27 -11.09
CA THR A 57 -5.49 11.61 -12.40
C THR A 57 -6.97 11.59 -12.79
N PRO A 58 -7.35 12.02 -14.01
CA PRO A 58 -8.72 11.92 -14.49
C PRO A 58 -9.22 10.47 -14.43
N ILE A 59 -10.45 10.27 -13.96
CA ILE A 59 -11.04 8.92 -13.85
C ILE A 59 -11.04 8.19 -15.20
N SER A 60 -11.21 8.91 -16.31
CA SER A 60 -11.12 8.35 -17.66
C SER A 60 -9.78 7.67 -17.95
N GLU A 61 -8.67 8.26 -17.50
CA GLU A 61 -7.32 7.71 -17.70
C GLU A 61 -7.07 6.49 -16.79
N VAL A 62 -7.59 6.54 -15.56
CA VAL A 62 -7.58 5.40 -14.64
C VAL A 62 -8.34 4.21 -15.25
N LEU A 63 -9.52 4.47 -15.83
CA LEU A 63 -10.34 3.44 -16.49
C LEU A 63 -9.63 2.83 -17.71
N ASN A 64 -9.00 3.65 -18.53
CA ASN A 64 -8.23 3.19 -19.69
C ASN A 64 -7.00 2.36 -19.30
N SER A 65 -6.47 2.59 -18.09
CA SER A 65 -5.28 1.92 -17.56
C SER A 65 -5.60 0.82 -16.54
N LEU A 66 -6.86 0.41 -16.39
CA LEU A 66 -7.28 -0.56 -15.36
C LEU A 66 -6.46 -1.85 -15.37
N TRP A 67 -6.17 -2.39 -16.55
CA TRP A 67 -5.44 -3.64 -16.66
C TRP A 67 -3.98 -3.55 -16.18
N PRO A 68 -3.18 -2.57 -16.63
CA PRO A 68 -1.90 -2.25 -16.00
C PRO A 68 -1.97 -2.05 -14.48
N ILE A 69 -2.98 -1.33 -13.99
CA ILE A 69 -3.17 -1.05 -12.56
C ILE A 69 -3.41 -2.33 -11.76
N ILE A 70 -4.27 -3.23 -12.25
CA ILE A 70 -4.53 -4.52 -11.62
C ILE A 70 -3.26 -5.37 -11.61
N LYS A 71 -2.52 -5.43 -12.73
CA LYS A 71 -1.24 -6.15 -12.81
C LYS A 71 -0.22 -5.65 -11.80
N ALA A 72 -0.05 -4.33 -11.70
CA ALA A 72 0.86 -3.72 -10.73
C ALA A 72 0.45 -4.06 -9.29
N GLY A 73 -0.86 -4.01 -8.98
CA GLY A 73 -1.39 -4.41 -7.67
C GLY A 73 -1.10 -5.88 -7.34
N LEU A 74 -1.31 -6.80 -8.29
CA LEU A 74 -1.02 -8.22 -8.10
C LEU A 74 0.48 -8.48 -7.87
N ILE A 75 1.35 -7.83 -8.65
CA ILE A 75 2.81 -7.94 -8.50
C ILE A 75 3.24 -7.42 -7.13
N ALA A 76 2.77 -6.24 -6.74
CA ALA A 76 3.09 -5.63 -5.46
C ALA A 76 2.65 -6.51 -4.29
N THR A 77 1.42 -7.03 -4.35
CA THR A 77 0.92 -7.99 -3.36
C THR A 77 1.78 -9.25 -3.26
N GLY A 78 2.18 -9.85 -4.39
CA GLY A 78 3.04 -11.03 -4.40
C GLY A 78 4.40 -10.76 -3.76
N ILE A 79 5.02 -9.63 -4.11
CA ILE A 79 6.33 -9.23 -3.56
C ILE A 79 6.24 -8.94 -2.07
N VAL A 80 5.26 -8.15 -1.63
CA VAL A 80 5.03 -7.85 -0.21
C VAL A 80 4.82 -9.15 0.57
N THR A 81 4.02 -10.09 0.03
CA THR A 81 3.77 -11.40 0.65
C THR A 81 5.07 -12.18 0.84
N ILE A 82 5.93 -12.24 -0.19
CA ILE A 82 7.24 -12.91 -0.10
C ILE A 82 8.11 -12.26 0.98
N ILE A 83 8.15 -10.92 1.04
CA ILE A 83 8.93 -10.20 2.05
C ILE A 83 8.38 -10.48 3.46
N THR A 84 7.07 -10.54 3.65
CA THR A 84 6.46 -10.84 4.95
C THR A 84 6.75 -12.26 5.46
N ILE A 85 7.12 -13.20 4.60
CA ILE A 85 7.53 -14.56 5.01
C ILE A 85 8.93 -14.55 5.65
N MET A 86 9.75 -13.53 5.39
CA MET A 86 11.07 -13.42 6.02
C MET A 86 10.93 -13.16 7.53
N PRO A 87 11.57 -13.94 8.41
CA PRO A 87 11.26 -13.92 9.84
C PRO A 87 11.54 -12.57 10.53
N LEU A 88 12.63 -11.89 10.16
CA LEU A 88 13.08 -10.68 10.86
C LEU A 88 12.43 -9.41 10.30
N VAL A 89 12.39 -9.27 8.97
CA VAL A 89 11.80 -8.10 8.29
C VAL A 89 10.28 -8.24 8.17
N GLY A 90 9.81 -9.47 7.96
CA GLY A 90 8.41 -9.76 7.73
C GLY A 90 7.54 -9.59 8.96
N SER A 91 8.04 -9.87 10.16
CA SER A 91 7.30 -9.60 11.40
C SER A 91 7.01 -8.10 11.56
N LEU A 92 8.02 -7.24 11.34
CA LEU A 92 7.84 -5.79 11.44
C LEU A 92 6.81 -5.26 10.43
N ILE A 93 6.84 -5.76 9.19
CA ILE A 93 5.88 -5.36 8.14
C ILE A 93 4.49 -5.92 8.44
N ALA A 94 4.37 -7.18 8.86
CA ALA A 94 3.08 -7.83 9.11
C ALA A 94 2.32 -7.22 10.30
N TYR A 95 3.03 -6.72 11.32
CA TYR A 95 2.41 -6.06 12.47
C TYR A 95 2.19 -4.55 12.28
N SER A 96 2.63 -3.98 11.15
CA SER A 96 2.56 -2.55 10.87
C SER A 96 1.77 -2.29 9.58
N PRO A 97 0.45 -2.05 9.66
CA PRO A 97 -0.38 -1.83 8.47
C PRO A 97 0.11 -0.66 7.60
N GLY A 98 0.73 0.37 8.20
CA GLY A 98 1.33 1.45 7.43
C GLY A 98 2.63 1.08 6.74
N ALA A 99 3.49 0.24 7.32
CA ALA A 99 4.66 -0.27 6.60
C ALA A 99 4.27 -1.15 5.42
N GLN A 100 3.26 -2.01 5.60
CA GLN A 100 2.72 -2.83 4.51
C GLN A 100 2.13 -1.96 3.39
N THR A 101 1.34 -0.95 3.76
CA THR A 101 0.75 0.00 2.80
C THR A 101 1.83 0.79 2.07
N PHE A 102 2.82 1.31 2.79
CA PHE A 102 3.96 2.01 2.21
C PHE A 102 4.71 1.13 1.20
N LEU A 103 5.07 -0.09 1.58
CA LEU A 103 5.86 -0.99 0.74
C LEU A 103 5.10 -1.40 -0.53
N MET A 104 3.81 -1.67 -0.40
CA MET A 104 2.93 -1.95 -1.54
C MET A 104 2.84 -0.73 -2.47
N GLY A 105 2.60 0.46 -1.90
CA GLY A 105 2.54 1.71 -2.65
C GLY A 105 3.86 2.06 -3.34
N PHE A 106 5.00 1.83 -2.68
CA PHE A 106 6.35 2.01 -3.21
C PHE A 106 6.59 1.13 -4.44
N ILE A 107 6.23 -0.16 -4.38
CA ILE A 107 6.38 -1.08 -5.52
C ILE A 107 5.53 -0.61 -6.69
N ILE A 108 4.25 -0.29 -6.42
CA ILE A 108 3.32 0.17 -7.46
C ILE A 108 3.86 1.46 -8.11
N PHE A 109 4.22 2.45 -7.29
CA PHE A 109 4.78 3.71 -7.77
C PHE A 109 6.00 3.46 -8.66
N THR A 110 6.95 2.65 -8.19
CA THR A 110 8.17 2.31 -8.95
C THR A 110 7.84 1.65 -10.28
N LEU A 111 6.88 0.72 -10.32
CA LEU A 111 6.46 0.07 -11.56
C LEU A 111 5.90 1.06 -12.59
N PHE A 112 5.17 2.08 -12.14
CA PHE A 112 4.59 3.10 -13.03
C PHE A 112 5.57 4.21 -13.41
N THR A 113 6.47 4.61 -12.52
CA THR A 113 7.41 5.71 -12.80
C THR A 113 8.68 5.27 -13.49
N ARG A 114 9.05 3.98 -13.45
CA ARG A 114 10.35 3.52 -13.93
C ARG A 114 10.62 3.94 -15.37
N ASP A 115 9.67 3.70 -16.26
CA ASP A 115 9.84 4.03 -17.68
C ASP A 115 9.89 5.53 -17.91
N MET A 116 9.03 6.29 -17.21
CA MET A 116 9.01 7.75 -17.27
C MET A 116 10.35 8.36 -16.84
N PHE A 117 10.88 7.96 -15.68
CA PHE A 117 12.17 8.46 -15.19
C PHE A 117 13.34 8.03 -16.06
N ASN A 118 13.33 6.80 -16.61
CA ASN A 118 14.38 6.35 -17.51
C ASN A 118 14.45 7.20 -18.78
N ILE A 119 13.30 7.54 -19.37
CA ILE A 119 13.22 8.44 -20.53
C ILE A 119 13.79 9.81 -20.16
N MET A 120 13.31 10.42 -19.07
CA MET A 120 13.77 11.74 -18.62
C MET A 120 15.27 11.78 -18.30
N LEU A 121 15.82 10.73 -17.68
CA LEU A 121 17.25 10.61 -17.39
C LEU A 121 18.09 10.49 -18.67
N SER A 122 17.62 9.69 -19.64
CA SER A 122 18.32 9.54 -20.91
C SER A 122 18.36 10.84 -21.71
N GLU A 123 17.30 11.65 -21.64
CA GLU A 123 17.23 12.95 -22.32
C GLU A 123 18.13 14.00 -21.67
N SER A 124 18.33 13.90 -20.35
CA SER A 124 19.11 14.86 -19.56
C SER A 124 20.61 14.51 -19.44
N ASN A 125 21.07 13.38 -19.98
CA ASN A 125 22.45 12.88 -19.84
C ASN A 125 22.93 12.69 -18.38
N ILE A 126 22.00 12.57 -17.43
CA ILE A 126 22.31 12.40 -16.01
C ILE A 126 22.56 10.91 -15.73
N GLN A 127 23.77 10.57 -15.25
CA GLN A 127 24.15 9.19 -14.88
C GLN A 127 23.88 8.85 -13.40
N SER A 128 23.33 9.77 -12.61
CA SER A 128 23.10 9.54 -11.17
C SER A 128 21.82 8.74 -10.89
N SER A 129 21.83 7.97 -9.81
CA SER A 129 20.66 7.23 -9.34
C SER A 129 19.68 8.17 -8.65
N ILE A 130 18.45 8.30 -9.17
CA ILE A 130 17.36 9.04 -8.51
C ILE A 130 16.75 8.22 -7.36
N TYR A 131 16.86 6.89 -7.42
CA TYR A 131 16.26 6.02 -6.42
C TYR A 131 17.05 6.04 -5.11
N PRO A 132 16.37 6.01 -3.96
CA PRO A 132 17.04 5.97 -2.67
C PRO A 132 17.88 4.71 -2.51
N THR A 133 18.96 4.87 -1.76
CA THR A 133 19.80 3.77 -1.31
C THR A 133 19.02 2.84 -0.38
N ILE A 134 19.54 1.62 -0.18
CA ILE A 134 18.92 0.63 0.71
C ILE A 134 18.73 1.19 2.13
N TRP A 135 19.67 2.01 2.61
CA TRP A 135 19.60 2.62 3.95
C TRP A 135 18.49 3.66 4.06
N GLU A 136 18.31 4.51 3.05
CA GLU A 136 17.22 5.49 3.01
C GLU A 136 15.87 4.78 2.93
N PHE A 137 15.77 3.71 2.13
CA PHE A 137 14.57 2.89 2.05
C PHE A 137 14.20 2.26 3.40
N ILE A 138 15.17 1.71 4.13
CA ILE A 138 14.97 1.21 5.50
C ILE A 138 14.48 2.35 6.42
N GLY A 139 15.05 3.57 6.26
CA GLY A 139 14.59 4.76 6.97
C GLY A 139 13.11 5.05 6.76
N PHE A 140 12.61 5.01 5.52
CA PHE A 140 11.19 5.18 5.23
C PHE A 140 10.31 4.08 5.84
N ILE A 141 10.75 2.82 5.86
CA ILE A 141 10.02 1.74 6.55
C ILE A 141 9.89 2.03 8.04
N ILE A 142 10.97 2.48 8.69
CA ILE A 142 10.96 2.84 10.10
C ILE A 142 10.00 4.01 10.35
N ILE A 143 10.02 5.03 9.50
CA ILE A 143 9.11 6.18 9.59
C ILE A 143 7.65 5.72 9.44
N ALA A 144 7.32 4.88 8.45
CA ALA A 144 5.98 4.35 8.26
C ALA A 144 5.48 3.59 9.49
N THR A 145 6.33 2.75 10.08
CA THR A 145 6.00 2.03 11.30
C THR A 145 5.83 2.97 12.48
N ALA A 146 6.79 3.85 12.74
CA ALA A 146 6.70 4.80 13.86
C ALA A 146 5.43 5.67 13.78
N LEU A 147 5.12 6.18 12.59
CA LEU A 147 3.92 6.99 12.35
C LEU A 147 2.64 6.18 12.58
N THR A 148 2.60 4.92 12.12
CA THR A 148 1.47 4.01 12.35
C THR A 148 1.22 3.80 13.84
N TRP A 149 2.27 3.49 14.60
CA TRP A 149 2.17 3.23 16.03
C TRP A 149 1.77 4.48 16.80
N LEU A 150 2.27 5.65 16.40
CA LEU A 150 1.87 6.93 16.96
C LEU A 150 0.38 7.18 16.75
N LEU A 151 -0.13 7.02 15.53
CA LEU A 151 -1.55 7.25 15.21
C LEU A 151 -2.47 6.25 15.92
N ILE A 152 -2.10 4.97 15.94
CA ILE A 152 -2.85 3.94 16.68
C ILE A 152 -2.81 4.21 18.20
N GLY A 153 -1.68 4.68 18.73
CA GLY A 153 -1.55 5.08 20.12
C GLY A 153 -2.47 6.23 20.49
N ILE A 154 -2.53 7.28 19.66
CA ILE A 154 -3.47 8.40 19.83
C ILE A 154 -4.91 7.90 19.79
N LEU A 155 -5.25 7.07 18.80
CA LEU A 155 -6.60 6.49 18.68
C LEU A 155 -6.97 5.67 19.92
N SER A 156 -6.02 4.93 20.48
CA SER A 156 -6.22 4.12 21.68
C SER A 156 -6.56 5.00 22.89
N VAL A 157 -5.84 6.12 23.07
CA VAL A 157 -6.13 7.10 24.14
C VAL A 157 -7.51 7.73 23.97
N ILE A 158 -7.87 8.15 22.74
CA ILE A 158 -9.19 8.73 22.43
C ILE A 158 -10.31 7.71 22.66
N SER A 159 -10.03 6.42 22.47
CA SER A 159 -11.01 5.34 22.62
C SER A 159 -11.21 4.88 24.07
N LEU A 160 -10.35 5.28 25.02
CA LEU A 160 -10.45 4.89 26.43
C LEU A 160 -11.82 5.16 27.07
N PRO A 161 -12.49 6.31 26.85
CA PRO A 161 -13.82 6.56 27.43
C PRO A 161 -14.91 5.61 26.92
N PHE A 162 -14.66 4.95 25.77
CA PHE A 162 -15.60 4.06 25.10
C PHE A 162 -15.20 2.58 25.25
N SER A 163 -14.20 2.26 26.06
CA SER A 163 -13.60 0.92 26.13
C SER A 163 -14.58 -0.21 26.47
N ASN A 164 -15.64 0.11 27.21
CA ASN A 164 -16.66 -0.86 27.63
C ASN A 164 -17.88 -0.91 26.69
N THR A 165 -17.82 -0.24 25.54
CA THR A 165 -18.92 -0.18 24.57
C THR A 165 -18.54 -0.90 23.28
N GLU A 166 -19.54 -1.44 22.57
CA GLU A 166 -19.34 -1.98 21.21
C GLU A 166 -18.70 -0.93 20.27
N LEU A 167 -19.02 0.34 20.49
CA LEU A 167 -18.50 1.48 19.74
C LEU A 167 -16.98 1.59 19.90
N GLY A 168 -16.43 1.39 21.10
CA GLY A 168 -14.98 1.39 21.34
C GLY A 168 -14.24 0.29 20.57
N TYR A 169 -14.84 -0.90 20.48
CA TYR A 169 -14.29 -2.00 19.67
C TYR A 169 -14.28 -1.67 18.17
N ILE A 170 -15.39 -1.14 17.65
CA ILE A 170 -15.50 -0.77 16.23
C ILE A 170 -14.52 0.36 15.87
N ILE A 171 -14.42 1.40 16.71
CA ILE A 171 -13.48 2.51 16.49
C ILE A 171 -12.05 2.01 16.44
N THR A 172 -11.63 1.18 17.39
CA THR A 172 -10.24 0.71 17.44
C THR A 172 -9.92 -0.24 16.28
N MET A 173 -10.86 -1.13 15.93
CA MET A 173 -10.69 -2.07 14.82
C MET A 173 -10.62 -1.37 13.46
N ILE A 174 -11.60 -0.52 13.13
CA ILE A 174 -11.67 0.14 11.82
C ILE A 174 -10.70 1.32 11.77
N GLY A 175 -10.71 2.16 12.80
CA GLY A 175 -9.87 3.35 12.89
C GLY A 175 -8.39 3.00 12.88
N GLY A 176 -7.97 1.92 13.54
CA GLY A 176 -6.58 1.46 13.51
C GLY A 176 -6.11 1.11 12.11
N GLN A 177 -6.95 0.41 11.33
CA GLN A 177 -6.64 0.05 9.95
C GLN A 177 -6.58 1.28 9.04
N VAL A 178 -7.57 2.18 9.14
CA VAL A 178 -7.61 3.42 8.35
C VAL A 178 -6.40 4.31 8.65
N LEU A 179 -6.05 4.49 9.92
CA LEU A 179 -4.88 5.27 10.32
C LEU A 179 -3.57 4.62 9.86
N GLY A 180 -3.48 3.28 9.88
CA GLY A 180 -2.36 2.55 9.30
C GLY A 180 -2.20 2.84 7.81
N VAL A 181 -3.27 2.73 7.03
CA VAL A 181 -3.26 3.06 5.60
C VAL A 181 -2.83 4.51 5.37
N LEU A 182 -3.38 5.46 6.15
CA LEU A 182 -3.00 6.87 6.06
C LEU A 182 -1.53 7.10 6.37
N ALA A 183 -0.97 6.47 7.41
CA ALA A 183 0.45 6.55 7.73
C ALA A 183 1.33 6.05 6.57
N GLY A 184 0.92 4.95 5.93
CA GLY A 184 1.60 4.41 4.75
C GLY A 184 1.57 5.37 3.56
N ILE A 185 0.40 5.97 3.26
CA ILE A 185 0.25 6.96 2.19
C ILE A 185 1.08 8.21 2.48
N ILE A 186 1.08 8.73 3.70
CA ILE A 186 1.90 9.89 4.09
C ILE A 186 3.38 9.59 3.86
N THR A 187 3.85 8.40 4.26
CA THR A 187 5.25 8.00 4.05
C THR A 187 5.57 7.85 2.56
N LEU A 188 4.61 7.35 1.76
CA LEU A 188 4.76 7.29 0.30
C LEU A 188 4.88 8.71 -0.30
N CYS A 189 4.09 9.68 0.17
CA CYS A 189 4.24 11.08 -0.23
C CYS A 189 5.63 11.64 0.13
N MET A 190 6.17 11.31 1.32
CA MET A 190 7.52 11.71 1.70
C MET A 190 8.59 11.10 0.78
N TYR A 191 8.46 9.82 0.45
CA TYR A 191 9.35 9.10 -0.45
C TYR A 191 9.32 9.69 -1.88
N THR A 192 8.13 9.98 -2.40
CA THR A 192 7.98 10.54 -3.75
C THR A 192 8.51 11.97 -3.85
N ASN A 193 8.30 12.79 -2.81
CA ASN A 193 8.93 14.10 -2.70
C ASN A 193 10.47 14.01 -2.65
N PHE A 194 11.02 13.03 -1.94
CA PHE A 194 12.47 12.80 -1.92
C PHE A 194 13.03 12.49 -3.31
N ILE A 195 12.36 11.63 -4.08
CA ILE A 195 12.72 11.34 -5.48
C ILE A 195 12.66 12.60 -6.33
N MET A 196 11.58 13.38 -6.20
CA MET A 196 11.39 14.57 -7.01
C MET A 196 12.46 15.63 -6.72
N LEU A 197 12.79 15.84 -5.45
CA LEU A 197 13.88 16.74 -5.05
C LEU A 197 15.23 16.24 -5.58
N SER A 198 15.51 14.95 -5.46
CA SER A 198 16.74 14.34 -5.98
C SER A 198 16.84 14.52 -7.50
N PHE A 199 15.72 14.43 -8.22
CA PHE A 199 15.69 14.66 -9.67
C PHE A 199 15.98 16.13 -10.02
N LEU A 200 15.36 17.08 -9.33
CA LEU A 200 15.57 18.52 -9.56
C LEU A 200 17.00 18.97 -9.24
N ASP A 201 17.60 18.42 -8.18
CA ASP A 201 18.98 18.71 -7.80
C ASP A 201 19.96 18.26 -8.90
N ASN A 202 19.70 17.12 -9.55
CA ASN A 202 20.57 16.63 -10.63
C ASN A 202 20.44 17.44 -11.94
N ILE A 203 19.33 18.12 -12.19
CA ILE A 203 19.15 18.99 -13.37
C ILE A 203 19.84 20.35 -13.19
N SER A 204 20.07 20.76 -11.94
CA SER A 204 20.60 22.09 -11.62
C SER A 204 22.14 22.21 -11.77
N TYR A 205 22.82 21.13 -12.15
CA TYR A 205 24.26 21.05 -12.41
C TYR A 205 24.55 20.73 -13.88
#